data_AF-A0A0F6W996-F1
#
_entry.id   AF-A0A0F6W996-F1
#
_cell.length_a   1.000
_cell.length_b   1.000
_cell.length_c   1.000
_cell.angle_alpha   90.00
_cell.angle_beta   90.00
_cell.angle_gamma   90.00
#
_symmetry.space_group_name_H-M   'P 1'
#
loop_
_entity.id
_entity.type
_entity.pdbx_description
1 polymer ?
#
loop_
_entity_poly.entity_id
_entity_poly.type
_entity_poly.pdbx_seq_one_letter_code
_entity_poly.pdbx_strand_id
1 'polypeptide(L)'
;MKRTLLALLVLAITSPVLAQEEPAHGAGGSGETMPGHPPVAAGHGGGAGSRTPFDAPPVATATPSAAVPPGTVRVIVSDVDGRPIEGATVLLGTMQQGGDRNRVSALTAADGTHRWDDLPTGTSQAYRVNVPFEGATYSSTPFQLPTDRGYDVRVVRLPVTHDDRTVLQLIGQTFVEVRDERLHVIQQAQLANMSQTPQTYVFPEGGLRVRLPEGFMAFQTQPVMTDQRVEQVADYGMRIQGSLPPGRVTLTWAYDLPITGRDMAVEFPVPFRTYIYRVITDAPPGMELEADGLPEVQSFEDSGRPLFGTEVQRRPGDAPFESFTLRFTNIPGPGPLRWIAVAAAVLIALGGAYGAARGGSPERVAKESRERRKQELLEEAAQLERELERGEIGPQYRQSRHDAIVRELAVLLHQEQRAS
;
A
#
# COMPACT_ATOMS: atom_id res chain seq x y z
N MET A 1 10.73 13.30 42.11
CA MET A 1 9.68 13.67 41.14
C MET A 1 10.35 14.31 39.93
N LYS A 2 10.59 13.54 38.86
CA LYS A 2 11.11 14.05 37.58
C LYS A 2 9.99 13.92 36.56
N ARG A 3 9.50 15.05 36.05
CA ARG A 3 8.57 15.12 34.92
C ARG A 3 9.38 14.86 33.64
N THR A 4 9.21 13.69 33.06
CA THR A 4 9.76 13.37 31.73
C THR A 4 8.79 13.93 30.71
N LEU A 5 9.23 14.91 29.91
CA LEU A 5 8.46 15.45 28.80
C LEU A 5 8.38 14.38 27.70
N LEU A 6 7.17 13.88 27.43
CA LEU A 6 6.86 13.02 26.29
C LEU A 6 6.66 13.93 25.07
N ALA A 7 7.65 14.03 24.19
CA ALA A 7 7.49 14.72 22.90
C ALA A 7 7.03 13.68 21.86
N LEU A 8 5.71 13.54 21.70
CA LEU A 8 5.13 12.69 20.67
C LEU A 8 5.31 13.38 19.30
N LEU A 9 6.33 12.97 18.56
CA LEU A 9 6.41 13.28 17.13
C LEU A 9 5.61 12.22 16.38
N VAL A 10 4.40 12.58 15.94
CA VAL A 10 3.60 11.77 15.02
C VAL A 10 4.07 12.09 13.61
N LEU A 11 4.68 11.12 12.94
CA LEU A 11 4.91 11.21 11.50
C LEU A 11 3.58 10.88 10.82
N ALA A 12 2.99 11.85 10.13
CA ALA A 12 1.77 11.64 9.36
C ALA A 12 2.04 10.63 8.23
N ILE A 13 1.44 9.44 8.32
CA ILE A 13 1.40 8.48 7.22
C ILE A 13 0.36 9.02 6.23
N THR A 14 0.81 9.48 5.07
CA THR A 14 -0.08 9.75 3.94
C THR A 14 -0.49 8.41 3.33
N SER A 15 -1.66 7.92 3.70
CA SER A 15 -2.29 6.78 3.04
C SER A 15 -2.62 7.17 1.59
N PRO A 16 -2.20 6.40 0.57
CA PRO A 16 -2.77 6.56 -0.76
C PRO A 16 -4.21 6.06 -0.70
N VAL A 17 -5.17 6.99 -0.72
CA VAL A 17 -6.57 6.68 -1.01
C VAL A 17 -6.60 6.02 -2.39
N LEU A 18 -7.04 4.76 -2.42
CA LEU A 18 -7.42 4.06 -3.63
C LEU A 18 -8.49 4.89 -4.35
N ALA A 19 -8.12 5.46 -5.49
CA ALA A 19 -9.03 6.18 -6.36
C ALA A 19 -10.08 5.21 -6.91
N GLN A 20 -11.33 5.45 -6.53
CA GLN A 20 -12.51 4.81 -7.07
C GLN A 20 -12.85 5.50 -8.40
N GLU A 21 -12.88 4.73 -9.48
CA GLU A 21 -13.37 5.17 -10.80
C GLU A 21 -14.82 5.65 -10.70
N GLU A 22 -15.09 6.87 -11.16
CA GLU A 22 -16.41 7.27 -11.66
C GLU A 22 -16.26 8.12 -12.95
N PRO A 23 -17.28 8.10 -13.83
CA PRO A 23 -17.12 8.38 -15.25
C PRO A 23 -17.27 9.86 -15.62
N ALA A 24 -16.80 10.15 -16.83
CA ALA A 24 -16.71 11.47 -17.43
C ALA A 24 -18.06 12.19 -17.66
N HIS A 25 -18.11 13.48 -17.31
CA HIS A 25 -18.90 14.49 -18.05
C HIS A 25 -18.32 15.92 -17.97
N GLY A 26 -18.02 16.44 -19.16
CA GLY A 26 -18.17 17.82 -19.67
C GLY A 26 -18.25 19.07 -18.78
N ALA A 27 -17.18 19.87 -18.88
CA ALA A 27 -17.10 21.32 -19.16
C ALA A 27 -18.03 22.36 -18.49
N GLY A 28 -17.38 23.33 -17.82
CA GLY A 28 -17.77 24.75 -17.84
C GLY A 28 -17.85 25.44 -16.48
N GLY A 29 -16.89 26.32 -16.14
CA GLY A 29 -17.02 27.20 -14.97
C GLY A 29 -15.73 27.90 -14.57
N SER A 30 -15.63 29.18 -14.87
CA SER A 30 -14.54 30.09 -14.55
C SER A 30 -14.51 30.51 -13.06
N GLY A 31 -13.31 30.50 -12.47
CA GLY A 31 -12.83 31.53 -11.54
C GLY A 31 -13.28 31.48 -10.09
N GLU A 32 -12.48 30.87 -9.23
CA GLU A 32 -12.15 31.43 -7.91
C GLU A 32 -10.85 30.81 -7.37
N THR A 33 -9.83 31.64 -7.16
CA THR A 33 -8.52 31.25 -6.66
C THR A 33 -8.58 30.97 -5.15
N MET A 34 -8.46 29.70 -4.76
CA MET A 34 -8.24 29.33 -3.36
C MET A 34 -6.79 29.63 -2.91
N PRO A 35 -6.59 30.16 -1.69
CA PRO A 35 -5.27 30.42 -1.14
C PRO A 35 -4.68 29.18 -0.43
N GLY A 36 -3.39 28.94 -0.64
CA GLY A 36 -2.53 28.28 0.36
C GLY A 36 -2.32 26.78 0.22
N HIS A 37 -1.56 26.34 -0.79
CA HIS A 37 -0.72 25.15 -0.67
C HIS A 37 0.74 25.59 -0.63
N PRO A 38 1.51 25.28 0.44
CA PRO A 38 2.96 25.43 0.36
C PRO A 38 3.49 24.45 -0.69
N PRO A 39 4.45 24.86 -1.54
CA PRO A 39 5.04 23.96 -2.51
C PRO A 39 5.72 22.81 -1.78
N VAL A 40 5.31 21.58 -2.09
CA VAL A 40 6.07 20.38 -1.71
C VAL A 40 7.32 20.39 -2.58
N ALA A 41 8.41 20.91 -2.01
CA ALA A 41 9.72 20.81 -2.62
C ALA A 41 10.13 19.32 -2.67
N ALA A 42 9.92 18.69 -3.81
CA ALA A 42 10.71 17.51 -4.21
C ALA A 42 12.14 17.97 -4.48
N GLY A 43 12.87 18.30 -3.42
CA GLY A 43 14.26 18.68 -3.44
C GLY A 43 15.08 17.67 -2.67
N HIS A 44 15.68 16.71 -3.39
CA HIS A 44 16.94 16.11 -2.93
C HIS A 44 18.04 17.16 -3.14
N GLY A 45 17.98 18.23 -2.35
CA GLY A 45 18.99 19.26 -2.27
C GLY A 45 20.03 18.81 -1.24
N GLY A 46 21.28 18.63 -1.70
CA GLY A 46 22.42 18.36 -0.84
C GLY A 46 22.64 19.49 0.15
N GLY A 47 22.01 19.39 1.32
CA GLY A 47 22.42 20.11 2.51
C GLY A 47 23.58 19.37 3.15
N ALA A 48 24.72 20.03 3.31
CA ALA A 48 25.79 19.58 4.20
C ALA A 48 25.28 19.65 5.65
N GLY A 49 24.42 18.70 6.03
CA GLY A 49 23.77 18.60 7.32
C GLY A 49 24.33 17.42 8.09
N SER A 50 24.73 17.65 9.34
CA SER A 50 24.86 16.68 10.44
C SER A 50 24.60 15.22 10.02
N ARG A 51 25.65 14.48 9.62
CA ARG A 51 25.56 13.02 9.53
C ARG A 51 25.16 12.50 10.89
N THR A 52 23.98 11.90 11.00
CA THR A 52 23.64 11.15 12.21
C THR A 52 24.58 9.93 12.28
N PRO A 53 24.84 9.35 13.46
CA PRO A 53 25.75 8.20 13.62
C PRO A 53 25.40 6.95 12.78
N PHE A 54 24.26 6.98 12.09
CA PHE A 54 23.67 5.87 11.35
C PHE A 54 23.52 6.16 9.84
N ASP A 55 23.96 7.33 9.37
CA ASP A 55 23.96 7.66 7.93
C ASP A 55 25.18 7.04 7.26
N ALA A 56 25.05 5.76 6.87
CA ALA A 56 26.06 5.07 6.07
C ALA A 56 26.02 5.56 4.61
N PRO A 57 27.17 5.66 3.92
CA PRO A 57 27.19 5.91 2.49
C PRO A 57 26.39 4.85 1.72
N PRO A 58 25.65 5.23 0.67
CA PRO A 58 24.96 4.26 -0.16
C PRO A 58 25.96 3.30 -0.81
N VAL A 59 25.70 1.99 -0.68
CA VAL A 59 26.50 0.92 -1.29
C VAL A 59 26.29 0.77 -2.79
N ALA A 60 25.26 1.42 -3.34
CA ALA A 60 25.00 1.46 -4.77
C ALA A 60 24.47 2.84 -5.16
N THR A 61 25.08 3.45 -6.18
CA THR A 61 24.70 4.77 -6.68
C THR A 61 24.68 4.77 -8.20
N ALA A 62 23.79 5.58 -8.78
CA ALA A 62 23.70 5.79 -10.22
C ALA A 62 23.72 7.29 -10.49
N THR A 63 24.66 7.74 -11.32
CA THR A 63 24.86 9.16 -11.61
C THR A 63 25.11 9.37 -13.11
N PRO A 64 24.52 10.42 -13.72
CA PRO A 64 24.87 10.80 -15.08
C PRO A 64 26.36 11.11 -15.22
N SER A 65 26.96 10.72 -16.34
CA SER A 65 28.41 10.87 -16.55
C SER A 65 28.71 11.30 -17.97
N ALA A 66 29.32 12.48 -18.13
CA ALA A 66 29.76 12.98 -19.44
C ALA A 66 30.93 12.17 -20.03
N ALA A 67 31.62 11.39 -19.20
CA ALA A 67 32.67 10.46 -19.63
C ALA A 67 32.11 9.13 -20.19
N VAL A 68 30.79 8.95 -20.15
CA VAL A 68 30.09 7.78 -20.70
C VAL A 68 29.24 8.25 -21.89
N PRO A 69 29.33 7.61 -23.06
CA PRO A 69 28.53 8.00 -24.22
C PRO A 69 27.01 7.96 -23.96
N PRO A 70 26.19 8.74 -24.69
CA PRO A 70 24.74 8.60 -24.66
C PRO A 70 24.30 7.17 -24.99
N GLY A 71 23.23 6.69 -24.36
CA GLY A 71 22.75 5.31 -24.56
C GLY A 71 23.63 4.24 -23.91
N THR A 72 24.54 4.63 -23.01
CA THR A 72 25.45 3.69 -22.35
C THR A 72 25.30 3.72 -20.82
N VAL A 73 25.30 2.53 -20.22
CA VAL A 73 25.45 2.33 -18.77
C VAL A 73 26.78 1.64 -18.51
N ARG A 74 27.66 2.30 -17.74
CA ARG A 74 28.89 1.71 -17.22
C ARG A 74 28.69 1.35 -15.75
N VAL A 75 28.86 0.07 -15.41
CA VAL A 75 28.87 -0.41 -14.02
C VAL A 75 30.29 -0.58 -13.56
N ILE A 76 30.55 -0.16 -12.32
CA ILE A 76 31.84 -0.30 -11.63
C ILE A 76 31.56 -1.00 -10.31
N VAL A 77 32.11 -2.19 -10.14
CA VAL A 77 31.96 -3.01 -8.93
C VAL A 77 33.30 -3.06 -8.20
N SER A 78 33.31 -2.66 -6.94
CA SER A 78 34.49 -2.70 -6.08
C SER A 78 34.20 -3.34 -4.73
N ASP A 79 35.25 -3.77 -4.03
CA ASP A 79 35.16 -4.14 -2.62
C ASP A 79 35.12 -2.90 -1.71
N VAL A 80 35.06 -3.14 -0.39
CA VAL A 80 35.06 -2.10 0.65
C VAL A 80 36.32 -1.24 0.66
N ASP A 81 37.45 -1.76 0.19
CA ASP A 81 38.73 -1.04 0.09
C ASP A 81 38.89 -0.30 -1.25
N GLY A 82 37.86 -0.37 -2.12
CA GLY A 82 37.85 0.24 -3.44
C GLY A 82 38.61 -0.55 -4.51
N ARG A 83 39.02 -1.81 -4.24
CA ARG A 83 39.64 -2.65 -5.26
C ARG A 83 38.58 -3.16 -6.24
N PRO A 84 38.88 -3.21 -7.54
CA PRO A 84 37.94 -3.72 -8.53
C PRO A 84 37.66 -5.21 -8.30
N ILE A 85 36.41 -5.63 -8.56
CA ILE A 85 36.02 -7.04 -8.50
C ILE A 85 35.80 -7.56 -9.91
N GLU A 86 36.71 -8.43 -10.37
CA GLU A 86 36.57 -9.18 -11.62
C GLU A 86 35.49 -10.26 -11.51
N GLY A 87 34.76 -10.51 -12.60
CA GLY A 87 33.79 -11.60 -12.68
C GLY A 87 32.55 -11.42 -11.80
N ALA A 88 32.29 -10.22 -11.29
CA ALA A 88 31.06 -9.92 -10.56
C ALA A 88 29.86 -9.99 -11.52
N THR A 89 28.83 -10.74 -11.14
CA THR A 89 27.58 -10.77 -11.89
C THR A 89 26.85 -9.43 -11.76
N VAL A 90 26.52 -8.82 -12.89
CA VAL A 90 25.78 -7.57 -12.97
C VAL A 90 24.52 -7.76 -13.81
N LEU A 91 23.39 -7.25 -13.33
CA LEU A 91 22.08 -7.41 -13.95
C LEU A 91 21.51 -6.03 -14.29
N LEU A 92 21.29 -5.75 -15.57
CA LEU A 92 20.56 -4.57 -16.02
C LEU A 92 19.08 -4.91 -16.18
N GLY A 93 18.24 -4.34 -15.32
CA GLY A 93 16.79 -4.36 -15.46
C GLY A 93 16.30 -3.13 -16.23
N THR A 94 15.42 -3.36 -17.21
CA THR A 94 14.69 -2.30 -17.93
C THR A 94 13.22 -2.35 -17.53
N MET A 95 12.67 -1.20 -17.13
CA MET A 95 11.27 -1.04 -16.71
C MET A 95 10.59 -0.09 -17.70
N GLN A 96 9.59 -0.59 -18.43
CA GLN A 96 8.79 0.22 -19.36
C GLN A 96 7.44 0.59 -18.75
N GLN A 97 6.85 1.69 -19.22
CA GLN A 97 5.56 2.20 -18.73
C GLN A 97 4.40 1.20 -18.89
N GLY A 98 4.52 0.23 -19.81
CA GLY A 98 3.55 -0.86 -20.02
C GLY A 98 3.69 -2.07 -19.08
N GLY A 99 4.63 -2.05 -18.12
CA GLY A 99 4.84 -3.13 -17.16
C GLY A 99 5.81 -4.23 -17.63
N ASP A 100 6.24 -4.20 -18.89
CA ASP A 100 7.27 -5.11 -19.40
C ASP A 100 8.60 -4.90 -18.67
N ARG A 101 9.17 -6.02 -18.20
CA ARG A 101 10.45 -6.07 -17.51
C ARG A 101 11.40 -6.98 -18.28
N ASN A 102 12.45 -6.39 -18.84
CA ASN A 102 13.55 -7.14 -19.44
C ASN A 102 14.76 -7.12 -18.50
N ARG A 103 15.53 -8.21 -18.47
CA ARG A 103 16.76 -8.32 -17.68
C ARG A 103 17.88 -8.91 -18.52
N VAL A 104 19.01 -8.22 -18.53
CA VAL A 104 20.24 -8.68 -19.19
C VAL A 104 21.31 -8.89 -18.12
N SER A 105 21.99 -10.03 -18.18
CA SER A 105 23.09 -10.39 -17.26
C SER A 105 24.44 -10.26 -17.95
N ALA A 106 25.46 -9.85 -17.21
CA ALA A 106 26.85 -9.83 -17.66
C ALA A 106 27.81 -10.02 -16.48
N LEU A 107 29.11 -10.10 -16.78
CA LEU A 107 30.19 -10.20 -15.81
C LEU A 107 31.11 -8.99 -15.95
N THR A 108 31.63 -8.48 -14.83
CA THR A 108 32.66 -7.44 -14.85
C THR A 108 34.00 -7.98 -15.36
N ALA A 109 34.75 -7.12 -16.06
CA ALA A 109 36.12 -7.38 -16.50
C ALA A 109 37.13 -7.27 -15.33
N ALA A 110 38.41 -7.48 -15.64
CA ALA A 110 39.52 -7.42 -14.66
C ALA A 110 39.64 -6.07 -13.92
N ASP A 111 39.18 -4.99 -14.54
CA ASP A 111 39.14 -3.65 -13.92
C ASP A 111 37.86 -3.40 -13.10
N GLY A 112 37.03 -4.42 -12.89
CA GLY A 112 35.79 -4.35 -12.14
C GLY A 112 34.65 -3.65 -12.88
N THR A 113 34.79 -3.44 -14.19
CA THR A 113 33.78 -2.72 -14.98
C THR A 113 33.02 -3.61 -15.95
N HIS A 114 31.78 -3.23 -16.24
CA HIS A 114 31.01 -3.75 -17.37
C HIS A 114 30.25 -2.62 -18.04
N ARG A 115 29.97 -2.75 -19.34
CA ARG A 115 29.27 -1.73 -20.12
C ARG A 115 28.16 -2.33 -20.96
N TRP A 116 26.98 -1.72 -20.89
CA TRP A 116 25.91 -1.94 -21.87
C TRP A 116 25.78 -0.71 -22.75
N ASP A 117 25.81 -0.92 -24.05
CA ASP A 117 25.72 0.09 -25.09
C ASP A 117 24.38 0.01 -25.84
N ASP A 118 24.12 1.01 -26.68
CA ASP A 118 22.95 1.10 -27.56
C ASP A 118 21.61 0.95 -26.82
N LEU A 119 21.57 1.40 -25.57
CA LEU A 119 20.37 1.41 -24.74
C LEU A 119 19.47 2.58 -25.13
N PRO A 120 18.14 2.38 -25.27
CA PRO A 120 17.26 3.49 -25.58
C PRO A 120 17.27 4.56 -24.48
N THR A 121 17.26 5.82 -24.90
CA THR A 121 17.30 7.00 -24.03
C THR A 121 15.92 7.66 -23.95
N GLY A 122 15.75 8.58 -23.00
CA GLY A 122 14.49 9.30 -22.79
C GLY A 122 13.63 8.79 -21.64
N THR A 123 12.37 9.19 -21.62
CA THR A 123 11.45 9.01 -20.47
C THR A 123 10.56 7.77 -20.56
N SER A 124 10.58 7.04 -21.67
CA SER A 124 9.74 5.85 -21.91
C SER A 124 10.10 4.64 -21.04
N GLN A 125 11.29 4.66 -20.44
CA GLN A 125 11.82 3.56 -19.63
C GLN A 125 12.75 4.05 -18.54
N ALA A 126 12.88 3.22 -17.51
CA ALA A 126 13.87 3.38 -16.45
C ALA A 126 14.74 2.13 -16.35
N TYR A 127 16.00 2.35 -16.01
CA TYR A 127 17.00 1.32 -15.79
C TYR A 127 17.27 1.15 -14.30
N ARG A 128 17.66 -0.07 -13.93
CA ARG A 128 18.16 -0.38 -12.60
C ARG A 128 19.22 -1.47 -12.71
N VAL A 129 20.36 -1.25 -12.06
CA VAL A 129 21.41 -2.25 -11.98
C VAL A 129 21.30 -2.98 -10.66
N ASN A 130 21.40 -4.30 -10.71
CA ASN A 130 21.45 -5.17 -9.53
C ASN A 130 22.73 -6.01 -9.58
N VAL A 131 23.40 -6.15 -8.44
CA VAL A 131 24.61 -6.96 -8.28
C VAL A 131 24.33 -7.97 -7.16
N PRO A 132 23.92 -9.21 -7.49
CA PRO A 132 23.73 -10.25 -6.50
C PRO A 132 25.07 -10.73 -5.95
N PHE A 133 25.13 -10.99 -4.65
CA PHE A 133 26.33 -11.52 -3.99
C PHE A 133 25.97 -12.19 -2.66
N GLU A 134 26.31 -13.47 -2.50
CA GLU A 134 26.17 -14.21 -1.23
C GLU A 134 24.81 -14.02 -0.52
N GLY A 135 23.71 -14.07 -1.28
CA GLY A 135 22.36 -13.89 -0.76
C GLY A 135 21.89 -12.44 -0.58
N ALA A 136 22.78 -11.45 -0.77
CA ALA A 136 22.45 -10.03 -0.87
C ALA A 136 22.24 -9.59 -2.32
N THR A 137 21.41 -8.55 -2.52
CA THR A 137 21.32 -7.85 -3.82
C THR A 137 21.60 -6.36 -3.65
N TYR A 138 22.74 -5.89 -4.17
CA TYR A 138 23.03 -4.46 -4.22
C TYR A 138 22.33 -3.84 -5.43
N SER A 139 21.51 -2.82 -5.19
CA SER A 139 20.66 -2.23 -6.23
C SER A 139 20.87 -0.74 -6.34
N SER A 140 21.02 -0.23 -7.57
CA SER A 140 20.95 1.20 -7.81
C SER A 140 19.52 1.71 -7.59
N THR A 141 19.37 3.01 -7.32
CA THR A 141 18.09 3.68 -7.56
C THR A 141 17.71 3.56 -9.03
N PRO A 142 16.41 3.48 -9.39
CA PRO A 142 15.98 3.60 -10.78
C PRO A 142 16.44 4.92 -11.38
N PHE A 143 16.87 4.89 -12.65
CA PHE A 143 17.30 6.09 -13.37
C PHE A 143 16.89 6.03 -14.84
N GLN A 144 16.74 7.18 -15.47
CA GLN A 144 16.49 7.29 -16.91
C GLN A 144 17.80 7.69 -17.60
N LEU A 145 18.04 7.19 -18.81
CA LEU A 145 19.19 7.61 -19.60
C LEU A 145 18.86 8.90 -20.36
N PRO A 146 19.57 10.00 -20.13
CA PRO A 146 19.42 11.23 -20.91
C PRO A 146 19.96 11.02 -22.33
N THR A 147 19.58 11.92 -23.23
CA THR A 147 19.95 11.84 -24.66
C THR A 147 21.36 12.35 -24.96
N ASP A 148 22.01 13.02 -24.00
CA ASP A 148 23.28 13.74 -24.20
C ASP A 148 24.49 13.12 -23.47
N ARG A 149 24.26 12.11 -22.62
CA ARG A 149 25.32 11.44 -21.84
C ARG A 149 24.86 10.06 -21.34
N GLY A 150 25.80 9.25 -20.90
CA GLY A 150 25.52 7.97 -20.26
C GLY A 150 25.44 8.04 -18.74
N TYR A 151 25.45 6.88 -18.10
CA TYR A 151 25.41 6.73 -16.64
C TYR A 151 26.58 5.91 -16.12
N ASP A 152 27.13 6.36 -15.00
CA ASP A 152 27.99 5.56 -14.13
C ASP A 152 27.15 4.98 -12.99
N VAL A 153 27.20 3.67 -12.84
CA VAL A 153 26.65 2.96 -11.68
C VAL A 153 27.80 2.39 -10.87
N ARG A 154 27.93 2.84 -9.62
CA ARG A 154 28.98 2.37 -8.71
C ARG A 154 28.36 1.51 -7.64
N VAL A 155 28.89 0.31 -7.46
CA VAL A 155 28.45 -0.66 -6.46
C VAL A 155 29.64 -1.11 -5.62
N VAL A 156 29.52 -0.92 -4.30
CA VAL A 156 30.49 -1.39 -3.31
C VAL A 156 29.94 -2.67 -2.71
N ARG A 157 30.60 -3.79 -3.00
CA ARG A 157 30.27 -5.10 -2.45
C ARG A 157 30.89 -5.20 -1.06
N LEU A 158 30.07 -5.47 -0.05
CA LEU A 158 30.54 -5.64 1.32
C LEU A 158 30.60 -7.13 1.67
N PRO A 159 31.48 -7.54 2.60
CA PRO A 159 31.39 -8.87 3.19
C PRO A 159 30.00 -9.12 3.80
N VAL A 160 29.52 -10.36 3.70
CA VAL A 160 28.23 -10.76 4.27
C VAL A 160 28.40 -11.26 5.71
N THR A 161 27.42 -10.98 6.56
CA THR A 161 27.27 -11.58 7.89
C THR A 161 25.86 -12.12 8.06
N HIS A 162 25.72 -13.19 8.85
CA HIS A 162 24.43 -13.72 9.31
C HIS A 162 24.24 -13.53 10.82
N ASP A 163 25.12 -12.76 11.45
CA ASP A 163 25.05 -12.44 12.87
C ASP A 163 23.94 -11.40 13.12
N ASP A 164 22.80 -11.87 13.59
CA ASP A 164 21.61 -11.06 13.88
C ASP A 164 21.85 -10.00 14.96
N ARG A 165 22.91 -10.15 15.77
CA ARG A 165 23.32 -9.15 16.77
C ARG A 165 23.75 -7.84 16.15
N THR A 166 24.06 -7.83 14.85
CA THR A 166 24.37 -6.62 14.09
C THR A 166 23.13 -5.82 13.72
N VAL A 167 21.93 -6.41 13.81
CA VAL A 167 20.67 -5.76 13.45
C VAL A 167 19.97 -5.25 14.70
N LEU A 168 19.64 -3.96 14.69
CA LEU A 168 18.86 -3.31 15.74
C LEU A 168 17.62 -2.67 15.12
N GLN A 169 16.45 -2.94 15.70
CA GLN A 169 15.25 -2.16 15.44
C GLN A 169 15.33 -0.88 16.28
N LEU A 170 15.67 0.23 15.62
CA LEU A 170 15.75 1.55 16.27
C LEU A 170 14.38 1.96 16.79
N ILE A 171 13.36 1.80 15.96
CA ILE A 171 11.97 2.14 16.27
C ILE A 171 11.05 1.03 15.73
N GLY A 172 10.29 0.42 16.63
CA GLY A 172 9.13 -0.40 16.34
C GLY A 172 7.84 0.36 16.57
N GLN A 173 6.88 0.20 15.68
CA GLN A 173 5.57 0.82 15.84
C GLN A 173 4.47 -0.18 15.52
N THR A 174 3.41 -0.17 16.31
CA THR A 174 2.15 -0.82 16.00
C THR A 174 1.04 0.20 16.11
N PHE A 175 0.38 0.45 14.99
CA PHE A 175 -0.84 1.25 14.91
C PHE A 175 -2.02 0.29 14.79
N VAL A 176 -3.04 0.48 15.61
CA VAL A 176 -4.28 -0.31 15.56
C VAL A 176 -5.45 0.64 15.36
N GLU A 177 -6.12 0.53 14.21
CA GLU A 177 -7.36 1.25 13.96
C GLU A 177 -8.53 0.32 14.23
N VAL A 178 -9.50 0.78 15.02
CA VAL A 178 -10.72 0.02 15.30
C VAL A 178 -11.73 0.34 14.20
N ARG A 179 -12.02 -0.63 13.33
CA ARG A 179 -13.06 -0.54 12.30
C ARG A 179 -14.23 -1.46 12.70
N ASP A 180 -15.40 -1.25 12.11
CA ASP A 180 -16.67 -1.89 12.50
C ASP A 180 -16.59 -3.35 12.97
N GLU A 181 -15.89 -4.23 12.23
CA GLU A 181 -15.76 -5.66 12.56
C GLU A 181 -14.31 -6.15 12.62
N ARG A 182 -13.34 -5.25 12.54
CA ARG A 182 -11.94 -5.63 12.44
C ARG A 182 -11.01 -4.59 13.01
N LEU A 183 -9.92 -5.07 13.59
CA LEU A 183 -8.77 -4.24 13.90
C LEU A 183 -7.90 -4.16 12.64
N HIS A 184 -7.69 -2.96 12.11
CA HIS A 184 -6.71 -2.75 11.05
C HIS A 184 -5.37 -2.43 11.70
N VAL A 185 -4.41 -3.35 11.57
CA VAL A 185 -3.09 -3.24 12.19
C VAL A 185 -2.08 -2.81 11.13
N ILE A 186 -1.32 -1.77 11.43
CA ILE A 186 -0.15 -1.35 10.64
C ILE A 186 1.08 -1.45 11.55
N GLN A 187 2.07 -2.22 11.14
CA GLN A 187 3.34 -2.33 11.87
C GLN A 187 4.50 -1.80 11.03
N GLN A 188 5.40 -1.11 11.71
CA GLN A 188 6.60 -0.55 11.11
C GLN A 188 7.83 -0.93 11.93
N ALA A 189 8.87 -1.42 11.25
CA ALA A 189 10.17 -1.70 11.84
C ALA A 189 11.25 -0.86 11.12
N GLN A 190 11.80 0.13 11.82
CA GLN A 190 13.00 0.84 11.38
C GLN A 190 14.23 0.05 11.84
N LEU A 191 14.82 -0.70 10.93
CA LEU A 191 16.00 -1.52 11.17
C LEU A 191 17.26 -0.75 10.82
N ALA A 192 18.30 -0.95 11.62
CA ALA A 192 19.65 -0.49 11.34
C ALA A 192 20.62 -1.66 11.43
N ASN A 193 21.46 -1.80 10.42
CA ASN A 193 22.64 -2.67 10.52
C ASN A 193 23.78 -1.86 11.16
N MET A 194 24.12 -2.24 12.39
CA MET A 194 25.11 -1.61 13.27
C MET A 194 26.42 -2.40 13.34
N SER A 195 26.76 -3.15 12.29
CA SER A 195 28.05 -3.84 12.19
C SER A 195 29.20 -2.86 12.43
N GLN A 196 30.16 -3.22 13.29
CA GLN A 196 31.32 -2.37 13.62
C GLN A 196 32.26 -2.20 12.42
N THR A 197 32.33 -3.21 11.57
CA THR A 197 32.97 -3.17 10.25
C THR A 197 31.90 -3.11 9.16
N PRO A 198 32.15 -2.51 7.99
CA PRO A 198 31.17 -2.46 6.92
C PRO A 198 30.84 -3.87 6.39
N GLN A 199 29.74 -4.42 6.86
CA GLN A 199 29.23 -5.73 6.47
C GLN A 199 27.75 -5.63 6.10
N THR A 200 27.32 -6.44 5.14
CA THR A 200 25.90 -6.58 4.80
C THR A 200 25.32 -7.75 5.58
N TYR A 201 24.30 -7.51 6.40
CA TYR A 201 23.58 -8.59 7.05
C TYR A 201 22.66 -9.28 6.03
N VAL A 202 22.64 -10.60 5.97
CA VAL A 202 21.75 -11.36 5.09
C VAL A 202 20.81 -12.18 5.95
N PHE A 203 19.50 -12.02 5.71
CA PHE A 203 18.48 -12.81 6.41
C PHE A 203 18.70 -14.31 6.15
N PRO A 204 18.32 -15.19 7.09
CA PRO A 204 18.49 -16.63 6.94
C PRO A 204 17.92 -17.17 5.63
N GLU A 205 18.47 -18.27 5.14
CA GLU A 205 17.90 -19.00 4.00
C GLU A 205 16.44 -19.39 4.32
N GLY A 206 15.52 -19.10 3.40
CA GLY A 206 14.09 -19.27 3.65
C GLY A 206 13.44 -18.16 4.50
N GLY A 207 14.19 -17.09 4.83
CA GLY A 207 13.77 -15.85 5.47
C GLY A 207 13.48 -15.94 6.97
N LEU A 208 13.51 -14.78 7.65
CA LEU A 208 13.07 -14.65 9.04
C LEU A 208 11.55 -14.76 9.10
N ARG A 209 11.04 -15.85 9.67
CA ARG A 209 9.60 -16.09 9.81
C ARG A 209 9.07 -15.45 11.10
N VAL A 210 7.98 -14.70 10.98
CA VAL A 210 7.32 -14.03 12.10
C VAL A 210 5.87 -14.47 12.13
N ARG A 211 5.45 -15.04 13.25
CA ARG A 211 4.08 -15.51 13.44
C ARG A 211 3.19 -14.32 13.73
N LEU A 212 2.20 -14.06 12.86
CA LEU A 212 1.21 -13.02 13.09
C LEU A 212 0.09 -13.56 14.00
N PRO A 213 -0.73 -12.67 14.60
CA PRO A 213 -1.85 -13.12 15.43
C PRO A 213 -2.81 -14.02 14.65
N GLU A 214 -3.48 -14.92 15.36
CA GLU A 214 -4.42 -15.86 14.76
C GLU A 214 -5.58 -15.13 14.05
N GLY A 215 -5.99 -15.66 12.90
CA GLY A 215 -7.09 -15.08 12.12
C GLY A 215 -6.73 -13.81 11.35
N PHE A 216 -5.43 -13.49 11.17
CA PHE A 216 -5.04 -12.36 10.33
C PHE A 216 -5.51 -12.51 8.88
N MET A 217 -5.98 -11.41 8.29
CA MET A 217 -6.50 -11.34 6.92
C MET A 217 -5.97 -10.10 6.22
N ALA A 218 -6.23 -9.99 4.90
CA ALA A 218 -5.95 -8.79 4.12
C ALA A 218 -4.49 -8.27 4.26
N PHE A 219 -3.53 -9.18 4.31
CA PHE A 219 -2.11 -8.84 4.48
C PHE A 219 -1.60 -7.98 3.32
N GLN A 220 -0.92 -6.88 3.66
CA GLN A 220 -0.39 -5.89 2.74
C GLN A 220 1.02 -5.51 3.16
N THR A 221 1.87 -5.20 2.17
CA THR A 221 3.23 -4.71 2.42
C THR A 221 3.53 -3.52 1.54
N GLN A 222 4.35 -2.61 2.05
CA GLN A 222 4.83 -1.51 1.24
C GLN A 222 6.07 -1.97 0.46
N PRO A 223 6.07 -1.84 -0.89
CA PRO A 223 7.26 -2.18 -1.66
C PRO A 223 8.38 -1.20 -1.32
N VAL A 224 9.51 -1.73 -0.83
CA VAL A 224 10.74 -0.95 -0.69
C VAL A 224 11.57 -1.09 -1.95
N MET A 225 12.32 -0.03 -2.27
CA MET A 225 13.17 -0.01 -3.47
C MET A 225 14.51 -0.73 -3.26
N THR A 226 14.77 -1.21 -2.05
CA THR A 226 15.96 -1.96 -1.64
C THR A 226 15.72 -3.47 -1.75
N ASP A 227 16.67 -4.29 -1.30
CA ASP A 227 16.61 -5.75 -1.43
C ASP A 227 15.62 -6.43 -0.47
N GLN A 228 15.21 -5.74 0.59
CA GLN A 228 14.38 -6.34 1.62
C GLN A 228 12.97 -6.59 1.11
N ARG A 229 12.40 -7.72 1.51
CA ARG A 229 11.05 -8.13 1.14
C ARG A 229 10.33 -8.62 2.37
N VAL A 230 9.06 -8.25 2.46
CA VAL A 230 8.11 -8.81 3.43
C VAL A 230 7.04 -9.52 2.62
N GLU A 231 6.88 -10.82 2.87
CA GLU A 231 5.96 -11.69 2.14
C GLU A 231 5.04 -12.42 3.12
N GLN A 232 3.79 -12.63 2.73
CA GLN A 232 2.87 -13.44 3.51
C GLN A 232 3.30 -14.91 3.47
N VAL A 233 3.21 -15.58 4.62
CA VAL A 233 3.24 -17.04 4.72
C VAL A 233 1.85 -17.48 5.15
N ALA A 234 1.14 -18.16 4.24
CA ALA A 234 -0.23 -18.62 4.47
C ALA A 234 -0.34 -19.36 5.81
N ASP A 235 -1.39 -19.04 6.57
CA ASP A 235 -1.74 -19.65 7.86
C ASP A 235 -0.65 -19.61 8.95
N TYR A 236 0.38 -18.76 8.78
CA TYR A 236 1.45 -18.59 9.76
C TYR A 236 1.71 -17.12 10.10
N GLY A 237 1.82 -16.25 9.09
CA GLY A 237 2.12 -14.84 9.30
C GLY A 237 2.92 -14.28 8.14
N MET A 238 4.15 -13.87 8.41
CA MET A 238 5.01 -13.27 7.39
C MET A 238 6.44 -13.81 7.42
N ARG A 239 7.15 -13.55 6.34
CA ARG A 239 8.57 -13.83 6.18
C ARG A 239 9.28 -12.58 5.70
N ILE A 240 10.42 -12.27 6.32
CA ILE A 240 11.31 -11.19 5.94
C ILE A 240 12.55 -11.78 5.25
N GLN A 241 12.88 -11.28 4.06
CA GLN A 241 13.98 -11.76 3.22
C GLN A 241 14.85 -10.62 2.67
N GLY A 242 15.97 -11.00 2.07
CA GLY A 242 16.93 -10.10 1.43
C GLY A 242 18.12 -9.82 2.35
N SER A 243 18.67 -8.63 2.23
CA SER A 243 19.87 -8.22 2.94
C SER A 243 19.73 -6.81 3.48
N LEU A 244 20.44 -6.46 4.55
CA LEU A 244 20.51 -5.15 5.17
C LEU A 244 21.94 -4.62 5.04
N PRO A 245 22.26 -3.77 4.05
CA PRO A 245 23.54 -3.07 4.05
C PRO A 245 23.63 -2.12 5.26
N PRO A 246 24.83 -1.62 5.61
CA PRO A 246 24.97 -0.59 6.63
C PRO A 246 24.04 0.61 6.33
N GLY A 247 23.46 1.16 7.38
CA GLY A 247 22.46 2.22 7.29
C GLY A 247 21.11 1.78 7.84
N ARG A 248 20.04 2.50 7.45
CA ARG A 248 18.68 2.28 7.94
C ARG A 248 17.75 1.85 6.81
N VAL A 249 16.80 0.99 7.15
CA VAL A 249 15.64 0.68 6.31
C VAL A 249 14.39 0.67 7.16
N THR A 250 13.27 1.08 6.58
CA THR A 250 11.95 0.95 7.19
C THR A 250 11.18 -0.13 6.47
N LEU A 251 10.73 -1.15 7.19
CA LEU A 251 9.81 -2.17 6.71
C LEU A 251 8.42 -1.85 7.26
N THR A 252 7.41 -1.89 6.39
CA THR A 252 6.02 -1.62 6.76
C THR A 252 5.13 -2.73 6.22
N TRP A 253 4.29 -3.28 7.09
CA TRP A 253 3.25 -4.24 6.73
C TRP A 253 1.96 -3.94 7.48
N ALA A 254 0.85 -4.39 6.91
CA ALA A 254 -0.47 -4.22 7.48
C ALA A 254 -1.29 -5.50 7.32
N TYR A 255 -2.26 -5.70 8.20
CA TYR A 255 -3.22 -6.80 8.14
C TYR A 255 -4.46 -6.45 8.97
N ASP A 256 -5.53 -7.18 8.77
CA ASP A 256 -6.76 -7.06 9.54
C ASP A 256 -6.91 -8.25 10.49
N LEU A 257 -7.49 -8.02 11.67
CA LEU A 257 -7.90 -9.06 12.61
C LEU A 257 -9.42 -8.98 12.86
N PRO A 258 -10.16 -10.09 12.84
CA PRO A 258 -11.59 -10.09 13.10
C PRO A 258 -11.87 -9.75 14.56
N ILE A 259 -12.88 -8.90 14.80
CA ILE A 259 -13.36 -8.62 16.15
C ILE A 259 -14.31 -9.75 16.57
N THR A 260 -13.88 -10.60 17.51
CA THR A 260 -14.63 -11.78 17.99
C THR A 260 -15.58 -11.50 19.15
N GLY A 261 -15.53 -10.30 19.75
CA GLY A 261 -16.32 -9.95 20.92
C GLY A 261 -16.10 -8.50 21.35
N ARG A 262 -16.73 -8.13 22.47
CA ARG A 262 -16.53 -6.81 23.11
C ARG A 262 -15.15 -6.71 23.78
N ASP A 263 -14.61 -7.85 24.18
CA ASP A 263 -13.32 -7.95 24.84
C ASP A 263 -12.46 -8.94 24.07
N MET A 264 -11.19 -8.60 23.83
CA MET A 264 -10.22 -9.50 23.22
C MET A 264 -8.80 -9.17 23.63
N ALA A 265 -7.93 -10.16 23.52
CA ALA A 265 -6.49 -9.99 23.70
C ALA A 265 -5.76 -10.41 22.43
N VAL A 266 -4.80 -9.59 22.00
CA VAL A 266 -3.99 -9.86 20.82
C VAL A 266 -2.52 -9.78 21.20
N GLU A 267 -1.79 -10.88 21.01
CA GLU A 267 -0.34 -10.94 21.21
C GLU A 267 0.38 -10.52 19.93
N PHE A 268 1.28 -9.54 20.03
CA PHE A 268 2.08 -9.05 18.92
C PHE A 268 3.54 -9.47 19.07
N PRO A 269 4.14 -10.12 18.06
CA PRO A 269 5.56 -10.47 18.09
C PRO A 269 6.45 -9.24 17.87
N VAL A 270 7.62 -9.26 18.49
CA VAL A 270 8.70 -8.29 18.29
C VAL A 270 9.95 -9.07 17.88
N PRO A 271 10.13 -9.34 16.58
CA PRO A 271 11.13 -10.30 16.10
C PRO A 271 12.56 -9.76 16.11
N PHE A 272 12.75 -8.47 16.41
CA PHE A 272 14.04 -7.81 16.41
C PHE A 272 14.38 -7.26 17.80
N ARG A 273 15.67 -7.26 18.13
CA ARG A 273 16.17 -6.50 19.28
C ARG A 273 15.79 -5.04 19.07
N THR A 274 14.97 -4.52 19.97
CA THR A 274 14.33 -3.21 19.78
C THR A 274 14.85 -2.19 20.80
N TYR A 275 15.16 -0.98 20.32
CA TYR A 275 15.53 0.15 21.16
C TYR A 275 14.30 0.91 21.65
N ILE A 276 13.40 1.34 20.76
CA ILE A 276 12.13 1.97 21.11
C ILE A 276 10.99 1.18 20.47
N TYR A 277 9.95 0.85 21.23
CA TYR A 277 8.72 0.29 20.68
C TYR A 277 7.52 1.12 21.14
N ARG A 278 6.66 1.51 20.20
CA ARG A 278 5.48 2.34 20.42
C ARG A 278 4.23 1.65 19.92
N VAL A 279 3.16 1.73 20.70
CA VAL A 279 1.81 1.31 20.31
C VAL A 279 0.92 2.53 20.31
N ILE A 280 0.13 2.69 19.25
CA ILE A 280 -0.90 3.71 19.13
C ILE A 280 -2.18 3.01 18.66
N THR A 281 -3.31 3.29 19.28
CA THR A 281 -4.61 2.77 18.84
C THR A 281 -5.67 3.86 18.90
N ASP A 282 -6.74 3.71 18.12
CA ASP A 282 -7.95 4.50 18.32
C ASP A 282 -8.52 4.29 19.73
N ALA A 283 -9.05 5.37 20.32
CA ALA A 283 -9.73 5.36 21.62
C ALA A 283 -11.20 5.76 21.47
N PRO A 284 -12.04 4.92 20.84
CA PRO A 284 -13.46 5.23 20.71
C PRO A 284 -14.13 5.32 22.09
N PRO A 285 -15.22 6.09 22.23
CA PRO A 285 -15.86 6.31 23.52
C PRO A 285 -16.25 5.01 24.24
N GLY A 286 -15.79 4.87 25.49
CA GLY A 286 -16.10 3.74 26.36
C GLY A 286 -15.23 2.50 26.15
N MET A 287 -14.35 2.48 25.15
CA MET A 287 -13.33 1.44 25.01
C MET A 287 -12.17 1.68 25.98
N GLU A 288 -11.61 0.61 26.51
CA GLU A 288 -10.39 0.62 27.32
C GLU A 288 -9.30 -0.21 26.66
N LEU A 289 -8.04 0.17 26.90
CA LEU A 289 -6.87 -0.55 26.41
C LEU A 289 -5.89 -0.78 27.55
N GLU A 290 -5.48 -2.04 27.71
CA GLU A 290 -4.31 -2.42 28.51
C GLU A 290 -3.22 -3.02 27.61
N ALA A 291 -1.96 -2.87 28.01
CA ALA A 291 -0.82 -3.35 27.25
C ALA A 291 0.16 -4.12 28.14
N ASP A 292 0.05 -5.45 28.18
CA ASP A 292 0.95 -6.33 28.92
C ASP A 292 2.34 -6.31 28.27
N GLY A 293 3.38 -6.08 29.06
CA GLY A 293 4.77 -5.97 28.58
C GLY A 293 5.19 -4.56 28.16
N LEU A 294 4.28 -3.59 28.25
CA LEU A 294 4.52 -2.17 27.99
C LEU A 294 4.17 -1.33 29.23
N PRO A 295 4.66 -0.07 29.32
CA PRO A 295 4.20 0.87 30.33
C PRO A 295 2.70 1.16 30.22
N GLU A 296 2.15 1.76 31.28
CA GLU A 296 0.74 2.14 31.36
C GLU A 296 0.30 2.95 30.14
N VAL A 297 -0.86 2.56 29.60
CA VAL A 297 -1.46 3.18 28.41
C VAL A 297 -2.01 4.55 28.78
N GLN A 298 -1.70 5.55 27.96
CA GLN A 298 -2.15 6.92 28.15
C GLN A 298 -3.14 7.31 27.05
N SER A 299 -4.21 7.99 27.44
CA SER A 299 -5.14 8.62 26.49
C SER A 299 -4.60 10.00 26.10
N PHE A 300 -4.63 10.32 24.81
CA PHE A 300 -4.26 11.62 24.27
C PHE A 300 -5.07 11.93 23.02
N GLU A 301 -5.02 13.18 22.57
CA GLU A 301 -5.70 13.62 21.35
C GLU A 301 -4.67 13.99 20.29
N ASP A 302 -4.87 13.53 19.06
CA ASP A 302 -4.10 13.96 17.89
C ASP A 302 -5.05 14.34 16.76
N SER A 303 -4.91 15.58 16.26
CA SER A 303 -5.71 16.08 15.14
C SER A 303 -7.23 15.93 15.35
N GLY A 304 -7.72 16.13 16.58
CA GLY A 304 -9.14 15.99 16.93
C GLY A 304 -9.62 14.55 17.15
N ARG A 305 -8.72 13.55 17.06
CA ARG A 305 -9.04 12.14 17.26
C ARG A 305 -8.53 11.67 18.63
N PRO A 306 -9.38 11.02 19.46
CA PRO A 306 -8.93 10.40 20.70
C PRO A 306 -8.16 9.13 20.39
N LEU A 307 -6.97 9.01 20.98
CA LEU A 307 -6.05 7.89 20.82
C LEU A 307 -5.60 7.36 22.18
N PHE A 308 -5.21 6.09 22.20
CA PHE A 308 -4.41 5.51 23.28
C PHE A 308 -2.99 5.30 22.80
N GLY A 309 -2.02 5.47 23.69
CA GLY A 309 -0.61 5.26 23.37
C GLY A 309 0.21 4.78 24.55
N THR A 310 1.20 3.96 24.24
CA THR A 310 2.25 3.57 25.19
C THR A 310 3.55 3.39 24.43
N GLU A 311 4.67 3.58 25.12
CA GLU A 311 6.00 3.47 24.55
C GLU A 311 6.95 2.86 25.58
N VAL A 312 7.79 1.93 25.13
CA VAL A 312 8.91 1.41 25.91
C VAL A 312 10.23 1.78 25.22
N GLN A 313 11.14 2.35 26.00
CA GLN A 313 12.53 2.54 25.62
C GLN A 313 13.41 1.54 26.36
N ARG A 314 14.21 0.80 25.60
CA ARG A 314 15.04 -0.31 26.06
C ARG A 314 16.49 0.13 26.19
N ARG A 315 17.21 -0.50 27.12
CA ARG A 315 18.64 -0.31 27.35
C ARG A 315 19.41 -1.60 27.09
N PRO A 316 20.72 -1.50 26.79
CA PRO A 316 21.59 -2.68 26.78
C PRO A 316 21.50 -3.40 28.14
N GLY A 317 21.23 -4.71 28.11
CA GLY A 317 21.12 -5.56 29.31
C GLY A 317 19.70 -5.82 29.80
N ASP A 318 18.70 -5.09 29.29
CA ASP A 318 17.29 -5.41 29.59
C ASP A 318 16.91 -6.81 29.04
N ALA A 319 16.04 -7.54 29.74
CA ALA A 319 15.53 -8.84 29.32
C ALA A 319 14.85 -8.78 27.94
N PRO A 320 15.01 -9.77 27.04
CA PRO A 320 14.49 -9.71 25.67
C PRO A 320 13.04 -9.20 25.55
N PHE A 321 12.78 -8.28 24.60
CA PHE A 321 11.43 -7.84 24.26
C PHE A 321 10.95 -8.65 23.05
N GLU A 322 10.29 -9.77 23.30
CA GLU A 322 9.93 -10.75 22.26
C GLU A 322 8.48 -10.63 21.80
N SER A 323 7.58 -10.21 22.69
CA SER A 323 6.18 -9.94 22.39
C SER A 323 5.57 -9.00 23.43
N PHE A 324 4.38 -8.48 23.11
CA PHE A 324 3.51 -7.77 24.04
C PHE A 324 2.05 -8.12 23.73
N THR A 325 1.15 -7.99 24.71
CA THR A 325 -0.28 -8.27 24.51
C THR A 325 -1.10 -7.01 24.68
N LEU A 326 -1.96 -6.70 23.71
CA LEU A 326 -2.96 -5.65 23.86
C LEU A 326 -4.29 -6.27 24.25
N ARG A 327 -4.89 -5.81 25.35
CA ARG A 327 -6.22 -6.18 25.79
C ARG A 327 -7.17 -5.04 25.53
N PHE A 328 -8.12 -5.29 24.66
CA PHE A 328 -9.19 -4.37 24.32
C PHE A 328 -10.43 -4.77 25.12
N THR A 329 -11.04 -3.81 25.81
CA THR A 329 -12.27 -4.03 26.58
C THR A 329 -13.32 -3.04 26.10
N ASN A 330 -14.59 -3.45 26.08
CA ASN A 330 -15.70 -2.61 25.62
C ASN A 330 -15.53 -2.07 24.19
N ILE A 331 -14.98 -2.88 23.28
CA ILE A 331 -14.91 -2.55 21.85
C ILE A 331 -16.33 -2.23 21.36
N PRO A 332 -16.55 -1.06 20.71
CA PRO A 332 -17.84 -0.73 20.13
C PRO A 332 -18.25 -1.80 19.11
N GLY A 333 -19.33 -2.52 19.40
CA GLY A 333 -19.87 -3.50 18.48
C GLY A 333 -20.57 -2.85 17.28
N PRO A 334 -20.83 -3.62 16.21
CA PRO A 334 -21.61 -3.12 15.08
C PRO A 334 -22.97 -2.61 15.57
N GLY A 335 -23.31 -1.37 15.19
CA GLY A 335 -24.53 -0.70 15.66
C GLY A 335 -25.82 -1.47 15.34
N PRO A 336 -26.95 -1.10 15.97
CA PRO A 336 -28.23 -1.81 15.85
C PRO A 336 -28.78 -1.85 14.41
N LEU A 337 -28.27 -1.00 13.52
CA LEU A 337 -28.61 -0.95 12.09
C LEU A 337 -28.50 -2.30 11.38
N ARG A 338 -27.56 -3.17 11.78
CA ARG A 338 -27.45 -4.51 11.16
C ARG A 338 -28.64 -5.41 11.47
N TRP A 339 -29.11 -5.38 12.71
CA TRP A 339 -30.30 -6.12 13.10
C TRP A 339 -31.54 -5.57 12.40
N ILE A 340 -31.58 -4.25 12.15
CA ILE A 340 -32.65 -3.62 11.36
C ILE A 340 -32.59 -4.11 9.90
N ALA A 341 -31.40 -4.17 9.28
CA ALA A 341 -31.24 -4.66 7.91
C ALA A 341 -31.63 -6.15 7.78
N VAL A 342 -31.23 -6.98 8.73
CA VAL A 342 -31.65 -8.40 8.78
C VAL A 342 -33.16 -8.52 8.95
N ALA A 343 -33.76 -7.75 9.87
CA ALA A 343 -35.21 -7.75 10.06
C ALA A 343 -35.95 -7.30 8.80
N ALA A 344 -35.46 -6.25 8.12
CA ALA A 344 -36.02 -5.79 6.85
C ALA A 344 -35.91 -6.85 5.74
N ALA A 345 -34.75 -7.52 5.62
CA ALA A 345 -34.54 -8.60 4.66
C ALA A 345 -35.49 -9.78 4.91
N VAL A 346 -35.68 -10.17 6.19
CA VAL A 346 -36.64 -11.20 6.59
C VAL A 346 -38.07 -10.78 6.25
N LEU A 347 -38.45 -9.53 6.51
CA LEU A 347 -39.77 -9.00 6.15
C LEU A 347 -40.01 -9.01 4.64
N ILE A 348 -39.01 -8.64 3.84
CA ILE A 348 -39.08 -8.69 2.37
C ILE A 348 -39.23 -10.15 1.90
N ALA A 349 -38.43 -11.08 2.45
CA ALA A 349 -38.51 -12.49 2.10
C ALA A 349 -39.87 -13.11 2.48
N LEU A 350 -40.39 -12.80 3.67
CA LEU A 350 -41.72 -13.24 4.12
C LEU A 350 -42.83 -12.61 3.27
N GLY A 351 -42.72 -11.32 2.92
CA GLY A 351 -43.65 -10.64 2.02
C GLY A 351 -43.66 -11.25 0.63
N GLY A 352 -42.50 -11.59 0.09
CA GLY A 352 -42.34 -12.31 -1.18
C GLY A 352 -42.93 -13.71 -1.14
N ALA A 353 -42.62 -14.49 -0.10
CA ALA A 353 -43.16 -15.84 0.10
C ALA A 353 -44.69 -15.82 0.27
N TYR A 354 -45.22 -14.86 1.01
CA TYR A 354 -46.66 -14.66 1.18
C TYR A 354 -47.35 -14.25 -0.12
N GLY A 355 -46.73 -13.35 -0.89
CA GLY A 355 -47.20 -12.97 -2.22
C GLY A 355 -47.23 -14.16 -3.20
N ALA A 356 -46.20 -15.00 -3.18
CA ALA A 356 -46.14 -16.22 -3.97
C ALA A 356 -47.19 -17.26 -3.53
N ALA A 357 -47.39 -17.44 -2.22
CA ALA A 357 -48.36 -18.38 -1.65
C ALA A 357 -49.82 -17.96 -1.90
N ARG A 358 -50.10 -16.67 -2.07
CA ARG A 358 -51.45 -16.15 -2.40
C ARG A 358 -51.84 -16.22 -3.88
N GLY A 359 -51.04 -16.88 -4.73
CA GLY A 359 -51.51 -17.29 -6.05
C GLY A 359 -51.73 -16.15 -7.04
N GLY A 360 -50.95 -15.08 -6.97
CA GLY A 360 -50.78 -14.20 -8.12
C GLY A 360 -49.98 -14.96 -9.16
N SER A 361 -50.62 -15.51 -10.19
CA SER A 361 -49.90 -16.18 -11.29
C SER A 361 -48.83 -15.21 -11.80
N PRO A 362 -47.52 -15.54 -11.68
CA PRO A 362 -46.43 -14.63 -12.07
C PRO A 362 -46.58 -14.17 -13.53
N GLU A 363 -47.27 -14.97 -14.33
CA GLU A 363 -47.66 -14.68 -15.71
C GLU A 363 -48.64 -13.51 -15.86
N ARG A 364 -49.65 -13.37 -14.97
CA ARG A 364 -50.57 -12.22 -14.97
C ARG A 364 -49.87 -10.94 -14.56
N VAL A 365 -49.05 -10.99 -13.52
CA VAL A 365 -48.31 -9.81 -13.04
C VAL A 365 -47.26 -9.37 -14.07
N ALA A 366 -46.58 -10.32 -14.72
CA ALA A 366 -45.66 -10.04 -15.80
C ALA A 366 -46.36 -9.54 -17.08
N LYS A 367 -47.59 -9.98 -17.35
CA LYS A 367 -48.39 -9.48 -18.47
C LYS A 367 -48.90 -8.06 -18.19
N GLU A 368 -49.43 -7.80 -17.00
CA GLU A 368 -49.87 -6.47 -16.59
C GLU A 368 -48.73 -5.46 -16.51
N SER A 369 -47.55 -5.86 -16.03
CA SER A 369 -46.38 -4.97 -15.99
C SER A 369 -45.85 -4.64 -17.40
N ARG A 370 -45.89 -5.60 -18.33
CA ARG A 370 -45.52 -5.38 -19.74
C ARG A 370 -46.50 -4.45 -20.45
N GLU A 371 -47.80 -4.68 -20.28
CA GLU A 371 -48.83 -3.81 -20.85
C GLU A 371 -48.75 -2.39 -20.29
N ARG A 372 -48.54 -2.25 -18.97
CA ARG A 372 -48.34 -0.93 -18.35
C ARG A 372 -47.10 -0.23 -18.89
N ARG A 373 -45.97 -0.93 -18.99
CA ARG A 373 -44.72 -0.35 -19.52
C ARG A 373 -44.84 0.06 -20.99
N LYS A 374 -45.56 -0.74 -21.79
CA LYS A 374 -45.88 -0.42 -23.18
C LYS A 374 -46.73 0.85 -23.28
N GLN A 375 -47.75 0.99 -22.42
CA GLN A 375 -48.58 2.20 -22.37
C GLN A 375 -47.75 3.43 -21.97
N GLU A 376 -46.91 3.33 -20.93
CA GLU A 376 -46.01 4.41 -20.51
C GLU A 376 -45.09 4.87 -21.65
N LEU A 377 -44.48 3.92 -22.39
CA LEU A 377 -43.59 4.24 -23.52
C LEU A 377 -44.33 4.92 -24.68
N LEU A 378 -45.58 4.53 -24.94
CA LEU A 378 -46.42 5.16 -25.97
C LEU A 378 -46.86 6.56 -25.55
N GLU A 379 -47.20 6.75 -24.27
CA GLU A 379 -47.52 8.06 -23.70
C GLU A 379 -46.31 9.00 -23.73
N GLU A 380 -45.12 8.48 -23.40
CA GLU A 380 -43.88 9.23 -23.47
C GLU A 380 -43.56 9.66 -24.91
N ALA A 381 -43.74 8.77 -25.88
CA ALA A 381 -43.59 9.11 -27.29
C ALA A 381 -44.57 10.21 -27.73
N ALA A 382 -45.84 10.13 -27.31
CA ALA A 382 -46.84 11.14 -27.60
C ALA A 382 -46.55 12.48 -26.92
N GLN A 383 -45.95 12.46 -25.73
CA GLN A 383 -45.52 13.66 -25.02
C GLN A 383 -44.34 14.34 -25.71
N LEU A 384 -43.34 13.57 -26.17
CA LEU A 384 -42.20 14.06 -26.95
C LEU A 384 -42.64 14.83 -28.21
N GLU A 385 -43.67 14.36 -28.92
CA GLU A 385 -44.22 15.10 -30.08
C GLU A 385 -44.83 16.43 -29.67
N ARG A 386 -45.64 16.43 -28.59
CA ARG A 386 -46.27 17.66 -28.08
C ARG A 386 -45.25 18.68 -27.57
N GLU A 387 -44.13 18.24 -27.01
CA GLU A 387 -43.05 19.10 -26.54
C GLU A 387 -42.23 19.69 -27.71
N LEU A 388 -42.03 18.91 -28.78
CA LEU A 388 -41.40 19.40 -30.01
C LEU A 388 -42.28 20.44 -30.72
N GLU A 389 -43.59 20.19 -30.83
CA GLU A 389 -44.55 21.14 -31.41
C GLU A 389 -44.62 22.46 -30.64
N ARG A 390 -44.47 22.40 -29.32
CA ARG A 390 -44.37 23.59 -28.44
C ARG A 390 -43.00 24.26 -28.45
N GLY A 391 -42.01 23.67 -29.11
CA GLY A 391 -40.64 24.18 -29.16
C GLY A 391 -39.87 24.05 -27.84
N GLU A 392 -40.34 23.22 -26.91
CA GLU A 392 -39.71 23.00 -25.59
C GLU A 392 -38.47 22.11 -25.68
N ILE A 393 -38.41 21.25 -26.71
CA ILE A 393 -37.27 20.36 -26.98
C ILE A 393 -36.79 20.50 -28.43
N GLY A 394 -35.49 20.28 -28.66
CA GLY A 394 -34.89 20.32 -29.99
C GLY A 394 -35.07 19.03 -30.80
N PRO A 395 -35.01 19.09 -32.14
CA PRO A 395 -35.25 17.93 -33.02
C PRO A 395 -34.24 16.79 -32.81
N GLN A 396 -32.99 17.11 -32.45
CA GLN A 396 -31.96 16.09 -32.17
C GLN A 396 -32.27 15.31 -30.88
N TYR A 397 -32.76 15.99 -29.84
CA TYR A 397 -33.16 15.34 -28.58
C TYR A 397 -34.38 14.43 -28.80
N ARG A 398 -35.39 14.92 -29.53
CA ARG A 398 -36.56 14.12 -29.92
C ARG A 398 -36.14 12.86 -30.68
N GLN A 399 -35.23 12.96 -31.64
CA GLN A 399 -34.79 11.80 -32.43
C GLN A 399 -34.06 10.76 -31.57
N SER A 400 -33.12 11.19 -30.72
CA SER A 400 -32.40 10.28 -29.82
C SER A 400 -33.32 9.55 -28.84
N ARG A 401 -34.28 10.27 -28.24
CA ARG A 401 -35.21 9.68 -27.27
C ARG A 401 -36.25 8.78 -27.95
N HIS A 402 -36.77 9.18 -29.10
CA HIS A 402 -37.67 8.35 -29.90
C HIS A 402 -37.00 7.01 -30.28
N ASP A 403 -35.74 7.03 -30.72
CA ASP A 403 -35.01 5.80 -31.06
C ASP A 403 -34.80 4.90 -29.85
N ALA A 404 -34.62 5.46 -28.65
CA ALA A 404 -34.54 4.70 -27.40
C ALA A 404 -35.87 4.02 -27.06
N ILE A 405 -36.98 4.75 -27.17
CA ILE A 405 -38.34 4.22 -26.94
C ILE A 405 -38.66 3.09 -27.93
N VAL A 406 -38.32 3.25 -29.21
CA VAL A 406 -38.53 2.22 -30.24
C VAL A 406 -37.74 0.95 -29.91
N ARG A 407 -36.49 1.07 -29.47
CA ARG A 407 -35.68 -0.09 -29.04
C ARG A 407 -36.30 -0.80 -27.84
N GLU A 408 -36.73 -0.07 -26.81
CA GLU A 408 -37.38 -0.65 -25.63
C GLU A 408 -38.70 -1.37 -26.00
N LEU A 409 -39.53 -0.76 -26.86
CA LEU A 409 -40.76 -1.39 -27.36
C LEU A 409 -40.47 -2.67 -28.17
N ALA A 410 -39.42 -2.66 -29.00
CA ALA A 410 -39.03 -3.84 -29.78
C ALA A 410 -38.62 -5.01 -28.87
N VAL A 411 -37.91 -4.74 -27.77
CA VAL A 411 -37.55 -5.76 -26.77
C VAL A 411 -38.80 -6.33 -26.10
N LEU A 412 -39.74 -5.47 -25.69
CA LEU A 412 -41.00 -5.90 -25.04
C LEU A 412 -41.86 -6.75 -25.99
N LEU A 413 -41.99 -6.37 -27.26
CA LEU A 413 -42.75 -7.12 -28.26
C LEU A 413 -42.12 -8.48 -28.58
N HIS A 414 -40.79 -8.55 -28.64
CA HIS A 414 -40.08 -9.82 -28.85
C HIS A 414 -40.26 -10.78 -27.66
N GLN A 415 -40.34 -10.24 -26.45
CA GLN A 415 -40.64 -11.02 -25.24
C GLN A 415 -42.10 -11.49 -25.20
N GLU A 416 -43.05 -10.72 -25.74
CA GLU A 416 -44.46 -11.15 -25.88
C GLU A 416 -44.60 -12.30 -26.87
N GLN A 417 -43.96 -12.22 -28.04
CA GLN A 417 -43.98 -13.29 -29.06
C GLN A 417 -43.37 -14.60 -28.59
N ARG A 418 -42.40 -14.56 -27.65
CA ARG A 418 -41.82 -15.76 -27.05
C ARG A 418 -42.67 -16.36 -25.93
N ALA A 419 -43.61 -15.59 -25.38
CA ALA A 419 -44.47 -16.00 -24.28
C ALA A 419 -45.87 -16.46 -24.75
N SER A 420 -46.25 -16.18 -25.99
CA SER A 420 -47.41 -16.76 -26.70
C SER A 420 -47.04 -18.07 -27.36
#